data_AF-A0A6I6WFI5-F1
#
_entry.id   AF-A0A6I6WFI5-F1
#
_cell.length_a   1.000
_cell.length_b   1.000
_cell.length_c   1.000
_cell.angle_alpha   90.00
_cell.angle_beta   90.00
_cell.angle_gamma   90.00
#
_symmetry.space_group_name_H-M   'P 1'
#
loop_
_entity.id
_entity.type
_entity.pdbx_description
1 polymer ?
#
loop_
_entity_poly.entity_id
_entity_poly.type
_entity_poly.pdbx_seq_one_letter_code
_entity_poly.pdbx_strand_id
1 'polypeptide(L)'
;MSNIDGTPIYVGEGLSAAGGWLNARAAEVSNELQALKSQLAPLADAWRESQAATYYQDMQNEWDLAANGLFGPEGVLGRIAQAMHVNWNNYSDAEWSNMSTWRH
;
A
#
# COMPACT_ATOMS: atom_id res chain seq x y z
N MET A 1 0.34 -1.56 42.62
CA MET A 1 1.22 -1.79 41.45
C MET A 1 0.34 -2.40 40.37
N SER A 2 0.14 -1.68 39.26
CA SER A 2 -0.55 -2.21 38.10
C SER A 2 0.24 -3.42 37.59
N ASN A 3 -0.44 -4.56 37.47
CA ASN A 3 0.16 -5.83 37.12
C ASN A 3 0.48 -5.84 35.61
N ILE A 4 1.71 -5.51 35.25
CA ILE A 4 2.17 -5.50 33.86
C ILE A 4 2.02 -6.90 33.25
N ASP A 5 2.14 -7.95 34.08
CA ASP A 5 2.06 -9.37 33.69
C ASP A 5 0.69 -9.81 33.13
N GLY A 6 -0.37 -9.01 33.33
CA GLY A 6 -1.72 -9.30 32.84
C GLY A 6 -2.21 -8.38 31.73
N THR A 7 -1.37 -7.46 31.23
CA THR A 7 -1.78 -6.51 30.19
C THR A 7 -1.49 -7.16 28.84
N PRO A 8 -2.49 -7.51 28.02
CA PRO A 8 -2.24 -7.99 26.66
C PRO A 8 -1.45 -6.92 25.92
N ILE A 9 -0.44 -7.31 25.15
CA ILE A 9 0.09 -6.44 24.11
C ILE A 9 -1.02 -6.33 23.08
N TYR A 10 -1.93 -5.38 23.28
CA TYR A 10 -3.05 -5.15 22.39
C TYR A 10 -2.50 -4.67 21.05
N VAL A 11 -2.31 -5.59 20.12
CA VAL A 11 -2.23 -5.26 18.72
C VAL A 11 -3.64 -5.27 18.20
N GLY A 12 -4.16 -4.06 17.97
CA GLY A 12 -5.49 -3.92 17.41
C GLY A 12 -5.59 -4.72 16.12
N GLU A 13 -6.69 -5.46 15.95
CA GLU A 13 -7.05 -6.22 14.76
C GLU A 13 -6.90 -5.41 13.45
N GLY A 14 -6.97 -4.08 13.57
CA GLY A 14 -6.69 -3.12 12.52
C GLY A 14 -5.32 -3.27 11.87
N LEU A 15 -4.26 -3.75 12.56
CA LEU A 15 -2.94 -3.93 11.94
C LEU A 15 -2.93 -5.11 10.94
N SER A 16 -3.70 -6.16 11.23
CA SER A 16 -3.89 -7.31 10.33
C SER A 16 -4.67 -6.90 9.08
N ALA A 17 -5.72 -6.09 9.25
CA ALA A 17 -6.55 -5.60 8.14
C ALA A 17 -5.90 -4.48 7.32
N ALA A 18 -5.00 -3.69 7.92
CA ALA A 18 -4.39 -2.52 7.28
C ALA A 18 -3.56 -2.87 6.05
N GLY A 19 -2.83 -3.98 6.07
CA GLY A 19 -2.04 -4.43 4.91
C GLY A 19 -2.93 -4.75 3.70
N GLY A 20 -4.01 -5.50 3.93
CA GLY A 20 -5.01 -5.80 2.89
C GLY A 20 -5.72 -4.55 2.38
N TRP A 21 -6.11 -3.65 3.27
CA TRP A 21 -6.77 -2.39 2.90
C TRP A 21 -5.86 -1.48 2.06
N LEU A 22 -4.58 -1.32 2.44
CA LEU A 22 -3.62 -0.53 1.65
C LEU A 22 -3.43 -1.11 0.24
N ASN A 23 -3.28 -2.43 0.14
CA ASN A 23 -3.12 -3.10 -1.16
C ASN A 23 -4.37 -2.97 -2.04
N ALA A 24 -5.57 -3.08 -1.44
CA ALA A 24 -6.82 -2.87 -2.17
C ALA A 24 -6.93 -1.43 -2.69
N ARG A 25 -6.62 -0.44 -1.84
CA ARG A 25 -6.65 0.98 -2.23
C ARG A 25 -5.61 1.30 -3.30
N ALA A 26 -4.42 0.70 -3.22
CA ALA A 26 -3.38 0.81 -4.25
C ALA A 26 -3.85 0.25 -5.61
N ALA A 27 -4.53 -0.89 -5.60
CA ALA A 27 -5.08 -1.50 -6.82
C ALA A 27 -6.19 -0.64 -7.43
N GLU A 28 -7.09 -0.07 -6.62
CA GLU A 28 -8.13 0.87 -7.07
C GLU A 28 -7.53 2.08 -7.79
N VAL A 29 -6.57 2.76 -7.16
CA VAL A 29 -5.94 3.96 -7.75
C VAL A 29 -5.16 3.62 -9.02
N SER A 30 -4.49 2.46 -9.06
CA SER A 30 -3.79 2.00 -10.27
C SER A 30 -4.76 1.77 -11.44
N ASN A 31 -5.93 1.18 -11.16
CA ASN A 31 -6.97 0.97 -12.16
C ASN A 31 -7.58 2.29 -12.65
N GLU A 32 -7.83 3.25 -11.75
CA GLU A 32 -8.32 4.58 -12.09
C GLU A 32 -7.34 5.35 -13.00
N LEU A 33 -6.04 5.31 -12.69
CA LEU A 33 -5.00 5.88 -13.54
C LEU A 33 -4.95 5.24 -14.92
N GLN A 34 -5.10 3.91 -15.00
CA GLN A 34 -5.10 3.20 -16.28
C GLN A 34 -6.37 3.49 -17.11
N ALA A 35 -7.51 3.68 -16.46
CA ALA A 35 -8.73 4.14 -17.10
C ALA A 35 -8.56 5.56 -17.66
N LEU A 36 -7.97 6.46 -16.88
CA LEU A 36 -7.70 7.84 -17.30
C LEU A 36 -6.76 7.90 -18.51
N LYS A 37 -5.68 7.11 -18.52
CA LYS A 37 -4.81 6.95 -19.71
C LYS A 37 -5.58 6.52 -20.95
N SER A 38 -6.46 5.54 -20.80
CA SER A 38 -7.27 5.03 -21.91
C SER A 38 -8.22 6.10 -22.47
N GLN A 39 -8.79 6.94 -21.61
CA GLN A 39 -9.65 8.06 -22.01
C GLN A 39 -8.86 9.20 -22.69
N LEU A 40 -7.61 9.41 -22.29
CA LEU A 40 -6.76 10.46 -22.85
C LEU A 40 -6.04 10.05 -24.14
N ALA A 41 -5.90 8.75 -24.42
CA ALA A 41 -5.20 8.27 -25.62
C ALA A 41 -5.69 8.90 -26.94
N PRO A 42 -7.00 9.04 -27.21
CA PRO A 42 -7.49 9.69 -28.43
C PRO A 42 -7.16 11.19 -28.50
N LEU A 43 -7.11 11.87 -27.36
CA LEU A 43 -6.71 13.29 -27.26
C LEU A 43 -5.21 13.44 -27.53
N ALA A 44 -4.40 12.53 -26.98
CA ALA A 44 -2.97 12.49 -27.24
C ALA A 44 -2.66 12.29 -28.74
N ASP A 45 -3.41 11.42 -29.41
CA ASP A 45 -3.32 11.24 -30.87
C ASP A 45 -3.70 12.51 -31.65
N ALA A 46 -4.72 13.24 -31.20
CA ALA A 46 -5.11 14.50 -31.83
C ALA A 46 -4.07 15.62 -31.63
N TRP A 47 -3.28 15.59 -30.56
CA TRP A 47 -2.25 16.58 -30.25
C TRP A 47 -0.91 16.30 -30.92
N ARG A 48 -0.78 15.18 -31.64
CA ARG A 48 0.49 14.63 -32.13
C ARG A 48 1.31 15.58 -33.01
N GLU A 49 0.68 16.58 -33.63
CA GLU A 49 1.35 17.61 -34.45
C GLU A 49 1.56 18.95 -33.70
N SER A 50 1.39 18.98 -32.38
CA SER A 50 1.46 20.20 -31.56
C SER A 50 2.42 20.06 -30.36
N GLN A 51 2.85 21.19 -29.79
CA GLN A 51 3.62 21.21 -28.53
C GLN A 51 2.87 20.57 -27.34
N ALA A 52 1.54 20.46 -27.41
CA ALA A 52 0.75 19.83 -26.37
C ALA A 52 1.04 18.32 -26.26
N ALA A 53 1.47 17.65 -27.34
CA ALA A 53 1.83 16.24 -27.28
C ALA A 53 3.07 15.99 -26.39
N THR A 54 4.11 16.83 -26.52
CA THR A 54 5.31 16.73 -25.69
C THR A 54 4.98 17.01 -24.22
N TYR A 55 4.23 18.08 -23.96
CA TYR A 55 3.80 18.42 -22.59
C TYR A 55 2.97 17.29 -21.95
N TYR A 56 2.04 16.71 -22.70
CA TYR A 56 1.25 15.58 -22.25
C TYR A 56 2.12 14.35 -21.98
N GLN A 57 3.08 14.02 -22.85
CA GLN A 57 3.99 12.89 -22.65
C GLN A 57 4.87 13.07 -21.40
N ASP A 58 5.37 14.28 -21.14
CA ASP A 58 6.15 14.56 -19.94
C ASP A 58 5.32 14.37 -18.67
N MET A 59 4.12 14.95 -18.65
CA MET A 59 3.15 14.75 -17.55
C MET A 59 2.77 13.27 -17.40
N GLN A 60 2.62 12.56 -18.53
CA GLN A 60 2.32 11.15 -18.56
C GLN A 60 3.50 10.29 -18.05
N ASN A 61 4.73 10.76 -18.16
CA ASN A 61 5.86 10.05 -17.59
C ASN A 61 5.96 10.31 -16.07
N GLU A 62 5.68 11.54 -15.63
CA GLU A 62 5.76 11.92 -14.21
C GLU A 62 4.75 11.17 -13.33
N TRP A 63 3.48 11.14 -13.72
CA TRP A 63 2.47 10.39 -12.94
C TRP A 63 2.70 8.87 -12.98
N ASP A 64 3.41 8.33 -13.99
CA ASP A 64 3.71 6.91 -14.15
C ASP A 64 4.86 6.51 -13.26
N LEU A 65 5.88 7.38 -13.17
CA LEU A 65 6.95 7.24 -12.20
C LEU A 65 6.39 7.30 -10.77
N ALA A 66 5.52 8.26 -10.48
CA ALA A 66 4.90 8.40 -9.17
C ALA A 66 4.01 7.19 -8.81
N ALA A 67 3.18 6.73 -9.76
CA ALA A 67 2.34 5.55 -9.59
C ALA A 67 3.16 4.29 -9.36
N ASN A 68 4.23 4.07 -10.13
CA ASN A 68 5.14 2.95 -9.92
C ASN A 68 5.86 3.04 -8.56
N GLY A 69 6.28 4.23 -8.13
CA GLY A 69 6.92 4.43 -6.83
C GLY A 69 6.00 4.18 -5.65
N LEU A 70 4.69 4.41 -5.80
CA LEU A 70 3.69 4.18 -4.76
C LEU A 70 3.15 2.75 -4.77
N PHE A 71 2.78 2.26 -5.95
CA PHE A 71 1.96 1.05 -6.14
C PHE A 71 2.67 -0.08 -6.89
N GLY A 72 3.83 0.18 -7.49
CA GLY A 72 4.57 -0.83 -8.24
C GLY A 72 5.07 -1.99 -7.35
N PRO A 73 5.69 -3.02 -7.93
CA PRO A 73 6.21 -4.18 -7.20
C PRO A 73 7.15 -3.81 -6.04
N GLU A 74 7.92 -2.74 -6.22
CA GLU A 74 8.84 -2.19 -5.23
C GLU A 74 8.31 -0.92 -4.53
N GLY A 75 7.03 -0.61 -4.72
CA GLY A 75 6.38 0.59 -4.28
C GLY A 75 6.29 0.69 -2.76
N VAL A 76 6.28 1.93 -2.25
CA VAL A 76 6.31 2.22 -0.82
C VAL A 76 5.12 1.60 -0.08
N LEU A 77 3.93 1.56 -0.68
CA LEU A 77 2.74 1.01 -0.02
C LEU A 77 2.84 -0.51 0.17
N GLY A 78 3.42 -1.23 -0.79
CA GLY A 78 3.69 -2.66 -0.65
C GLY A 78 4.65 -2.95 0.50
N ARG A 79 5.71 -2.13 0.65
CA ARG A 79 6.66 -2.25 1.77
C ARG A 79 6.00 -1.96 3.12
N ILE A 80 5.12 -0.96 3.19
CA ILE A 80 4.37 -0.64 4.41
C ILE A 80 3.42 -1.80 4.76
N ALA A 81 2.69 -2.33 3.78
CA ALA A 81 1.80 -3.48 3.98
C ALA A 81 2.57 -4.71 4.50
N GLN A 82 3.75 -4.99 3.93
CA GLN A 82 4.62 -6.07 4.39
C GLN A 82 5.11 -5.84 5.84
N ALA A 83 5.55 -4.64 6.17
CA ALA A 83 6.01 -4.30 7.51
C ALA A 83 4.89 -4.45 8.55
N MET A 84 3.66 -4.06 8.22
CA MET A 84 2.49 -4.27 9.08
C MET A 84 2.18 -5.74 9.30
N HIS A 85 2.29 -6.57 8.25
CA HIS A 85 2.09 -8.02 8.36
C HIS A 85 3.16 -8.70 9.23
N VAL A 86 4.43 -8.34 9.05
CA VAL A 86 5.53 -8.86 9.87
C VAL A 86 5.35 -8.47 11.34
N ASN A 87 5.02 -7.20 11.61
CA ASN A 87 4.76 -6.75 12.97
C ASN A 87 3.61 -7.53 13.61
N TRP A 88 2.50 -7.70 12.90
CA TRP A 88 1.37 -8.50 13.38
C TRP A 88 1.79 -9.93 13.78
N ASN A 89 2.50 -10.64 12.90
CA ASN A 89 2.94 -12.01 13.17
C ASN A 89 3.85 -12.07 14.41
N ASN A 90 4.85 -11.18 14.50
CA ASN A 90 5.78 -11.14 15.64
C ASN A 90 5.04 -10.94 16.97
N TYR A 91 4.02 -10.07 16.99
CA TYR A 91 3.23 -9.84 18.19
C TYR A 91 2.31 -11.01 18.53
N SER A 92 1.66 -11.61 17.53
CA SER A 92 0.82 -12.80 17.72
C SER A 92 1.63 -13.97 18.29
N ASP A 93 2.85 -14.18 17.79
CA ASP A 93 3.75 -15.24 18.27
C ASP A 93 4.24 -14.97 19.70
N ALA A 94 4.56 -13.72 20.02
CA ALA A 94 4.96 -13.31 21.37
C ALA A 94 3.82 -13.50 22.39
N GLU A 95 2.60 -13.13 22.03
CA GLU A 95 1.41 -13.36 22.87
C GLU A 95 1.15 -14.86 23.08
N TRP A 96 1.27 -15.68 22.02
CA TRP A 96 1.11 -17.13 22.14
C TRP A 96 2.18 -17.75 23.05
N SER A 97 3.43 -17.31 22.92
CA SER A 97 4.55 -17.74 23.78
C SER A 97 4.36 -17.28 25.24
N ASN A 98 3.83 -16.08 25.48
CA ASN A 98 3.53 -15.62 26.82
C ASN A 98 2.40 -16.48 27.42
N MET A 99 1.28 -16.63 26.73
CA MET A 99 0.15 -17.46 27.21
C MET A 99 0.57 -18.91 27.50
N SER A 100 1.49 -19.49 26.74
CA SER A 100 2.00 -20.84 27.01
C SER A 100 2.90 -20.90 28.25
N THR A 101 3.72 -19.87 28.47
CA THR A 101 4.63 -19.77 29.64
C THR A 101 3.86 -19.65 30.96
N TRP A 102 2.74 -18.93 30.98
CA TRP A 102 1.93 -18.70 32.20
C TRP A 102 0.88 -19.79 32.47
N ARG A 103 0.81 -20.85 31.66
CA ARG A 103 -0.09 -22.00 31.82
C ARG A 103 0.51 -23.16 32.62
N HIS A 104 1.62 -22.93 33.32
CA HIS A 104 2.28 -23.90 34.20
C HIS A 104 2.19 -23.50 35.66
#